data_AF-A0A3M1PVD3-F1
#
_entry.id   AF-A0A3M1PVD3-F1
#
_cell.length_a   1.000
_cell.length_b   1.000
_cell.length_c   1.000
_cell.angle_alpha   90.00
_cell.angle_beta   90.00
_cell.angle_gamma   90.00
#
_symmetry.space_group_name_H-M   'P 1'
#
loop_
_entity.id
_entity.type
_entity.pdbx_description
1 polymer ?
#
loop_
_entity_poly.entity_id
_entity_poly.type
_entity_poly.pdbx_seq_one_letter_code
_entity_poly.pdbx_strand_id
1 'polypeptide(L)'
;MTRRRLRGRLRRVTRDPSVRSIEDPKELEAVWKRFHRTGAEEDRNRLVEHYLYLVRFTAERLGAKLPDEVDVDDLMSAGVFGLVDALDAFDPERGVKFETYCAPRVRGAILDELRSMDWVPRLVRHRAHKLDHIMRILEAELGRMPTQEEISARLGMPKAQFEKLVRDANAVSLVSLSQKFGDSENNR
;
A
#
# COMPACT_ATOMS: atom_id res chain seq x y z
N MET A 1 -21.28 21.53 23.09
CA MET A 1 -21.71 20.36 22.29
C MET A 1 -21.00 20.41 20.93
N THR A 2 -19.85 19.75 20.81
CA THR A 2 -18.86 20.00 19.75
C THR A 2 -18.80 18.80 18.81
N ARG A 3 -19.35 18.93 17.58
CA ARG A 3 -19.17 17.93 16.51
C ARG A 3 -17.83 18.17 15.80
N ARG A 4 -16.77 17.53 16.30
CA ARG A 4 -15.44 17.50 15.66
C ARG A 4 -15.48 16.55 14.46
N ARG A 5 -15.75 17.08 13.26
CA ARG A 5 -15.63 16.33 12.00
C ARG A 5 -14.14 16.02 11.75
N LEU A 6 -13.76 14.76 11.90
CA LEU A 6 -12.47 14.23 11.45
C LEU A 6 -12.49 14.14 9.91
N ARG A 7 -12.18 15.24 9.22
CA ARG A 7 -11.77 15.18 7.81
C ARG A 7 -10.35 14.61 7.78
N GLY A 8 -10.24 13.31 7.52
CA GLY A 8 -8.97 12.68 7.15
C GLY A 8 -8.35 13.43 5.98
N ARG A 9 -7.24 14.13 6.24
CA ARG A 9 -6.35 14.64 5.20
C ARG A 9 -5.82 13.42 4.45
N LEU A 10 -6.43 13.06 3.32
CA LEU A 10 -5.66 12.41 2.26
C LEU A 10 -4.50 13.37 1.96
N ARG A 11 -3.30 13.06 2.48
CA ARG A 11 -2.06 13.67 2.01
C ARG A 11 -2.06 13.42 0.50
N ARG A 12 -2.24 14.50 -0.27
CA ARG A 12 -2.27 14.48 -1.73
C ARG A 12 -1.08 13.65 -2.18
N VAL A 13 -1.36 12.61 -2.97
CA VAL A 13 -0.35 11.90 -3.78
C VAL A 13 0.60 12.97 -4.29
N THR A 14 1.88 12.82 -3.93
CA THR A 14 2.93 13.83 -4.12
C THR A 14 2.79 14.44 -5.52
N ARG A 15 2.38 15.72 -5.55
CA ARG A 15 2.30 16.54 -6.77
C ARG A 15 3.68 17.11 -7.09
N ASP A 16 4.74 16.32 -6.92
CA ASP A 16 6.05 16.75 -7.37
C ASP A 16 6.09 16.54 -8.89
N PRO A 17 6.02 17.61 -9.70
CA PRO A 17 5.95 17.48 -11.15
C PRO A 17 7.29 17.00 -11.72
N SER A 18 8.38 17.14 -10.97
CA SER A 18 9.76 16.85 -11.42
C SER A 18 10.06 15.36 -11.65
N VAL A 19 9.13 14.46 -11.27
CA VAL A 19 9.28 13.00 -11.42
C VAL A 19 8.51 12.46 -12.63
N ARG A 20 7.79 13.31 -13.36
CA ARG A 20 6.97 12.91 -14.52
C ARG A 20 7.78 13.07 -15.80
N SER A 21 7.91 11.98 -16.58
CA SER A 21 8.63 12.03 -17.87
C SER A 21 7.90 12.84 -18.95
N ILE A 22 6.60 13.07 -18.79
CA ILE A 22 5.79 13.90 -19.70
C ILE A 22 5.20 15.05 -18.90
N GLU A 23 5.65 16.27 -19.18
CA GLU A 23 5.22 17.48 -18.48
C GLU A 23 4.00 18.13 -19.12
N ASP A 24 3.91 18.12 -20.47
CA ASP A 24 2.81 18.72 -21.22
C ASP A 24 1.56 17.82 -21.20
N PRO A 25 0.42 18.28 -20.64
CA PRO A 25 -0.83 17.53 -20.68
C PRO A 25 -1.32 17.18 -22.09
N LYS A 26 -1.04 18.01 -23.10
CA LYS A 26 -1.43 17.74 -24.49
C LYS A 26 -0.63 16.59 -25.08
N GLU A 27 0.66 16.53 -24.76
CA GLU A 27 1.52 15.43 -25.17
C GLU A 27 1.06 14.12 -24.53
N LEU A 28 0.77 14.14 -23.22
CA LEU A 28 0.25 12.97 -22.52
C LEU A 28 -1.06 12.47 -23.14
N GLU A 29 -1.98 13.37 -23.48
CA GLU A 29 -3.23 13.02 -24.17
C GLU A 29 -2.96 12.42 -25.56
N ALA A 30 -1.98 12.93 -26.30
CA ALA A 30 -1.60 12.39 -27.61
C ALA A 30 -1.00 10.99 -27.49
N VAL A 31 -0.15 10.72 -26.48
CA VAL A 31 0.39 9.39 -26.20
C VAL A 31 -0.74 8.40 -25.89
N TRP A 32 -1.67 8.77 -25.01
CA TRP A 32 -2.85 7.96 -24.70
C TRP A 32 -3.70 7.64 -25.94
N LYS A 33 -3.96 8.63 -26.79
CA LYS A 33 -4.73 8.43 -28.04
C LYS A 33 -4.02 7.46 -29.00
N ARG A 34 -2.70 7.56 -29.13
CA ARG A 34 -1.94 6.63 -29.98
C ARG A 34 -1.94 5.23 -29.38
N PHE A 35 -1.67 5.11 -28.08
CA PHE A 35 -1.68 3.84 -27.37
C PHE A 35 -3.00 3.07 -27.55
N HIS A 36 -4.15 3.72 -27.32
CA HIS A 36 -5.45 3.07 -27.51
C HIS A 36 -5.78 2.72 -28.97
N ARG A 37 -5.19 3.43 -29.94
CA ARG A 37 -5.42 3.16 -31.36
C ARG A 37 -4.53 2.04 -31.91
N THR A 38 -3.28 1.96 -31.46
CA THR A 38 -2.26 1.10 -32.08
C THR A 38 -1.76 -0.01 -31.16
N GLY A 39 -1.92 0.12 -29.84
CA GLY A 39 -1.30 -0.78 -28.86
C GLY A 39 0.22 -0.77 -28.88
N ALA A 40 0.85 0.27 -29.46
CA ALA A 40 2.30 0.31 -29.67
C ALA A 40 3.08 0.24 -28.35
N GLU A 41 4.09 -0.63 -28.32
CA GLU A 41 4.95 -0.84 -27.15
C GLU A 41 5.70 0.44 -26.74
N GLU A 42 6.10 1.27 -27.71
CA GLU A 42 6.76 2.55 -27.42
C GLU A 42 5.85 3.51 -26.63
N ASP A 43 4.59 3.67 -27.03
CA ASP A 43 3.64 4.52 -26.31
C ASP A 43 3.32 3.93 -24.92
N ARG A 44 3.25 2.60 -24.80
CA ARG A 44 3.12 1.91 -23.50
C ARG A 44 4.29 2.25 -22.58
N ASN A 45 5.53 2.09 -23.06
CA ASN A 45 6.74 2.35 -22.27
C ASN A 45 6.77 3.80 -21.78
N ARG A 46 6.43 4.75 -22.65
CA ARG A 46 6.30 6.17 -22.26
C ARG A 46 5.27 6.41 -21.16
N LEU A 47 4.11 5.73 -21.23
CA LEU A 47 3.09 5.81 -20.17
C LEU A 47 3.55 5.16 -18.87
N VAL A 48 4.23 4.01 -18.94
CA VAL A 48 4.82 3.33 -17.77
C VAL A 48 5.80 4.28 -17.08
N GLU A 49 6.74 4.85 -17.82
CA GLU A 49 7.71 5.82 -17.29
C GLU A 49 7.02 7.03 -16.65
N HIS A 50 5.99 7.57 -17.32
CA HIS A 50 5.23 8.71 -16.81
C HIS A 50 4.54 8.41 -15.47
N TYR A 51 3.98 7.20 -15.29
CA TYR A 51 3.22 6.83 -14.11
C TYR A 51 4.01 6.04 -13.06
N LEU A 52 5.30 5.76 -13.29
CA LEU A 52 6.15 5.00 -12.37
C LEU A 52 6.21 5.60 -10.95
N TYR A 53 6.05 6.92 -10.82
CA TYR A 53 5.98 7.59 -9.52
C TYR A 53 4.82 7.09 -8.63
N LEU A 54 3.71 6.62 -9.22
CA LEU A 54 2.59 6.04 -8.47
C LEU A 54 2.97 4.71 -7.83
N VAL A 55 3.76 3.92 -8.55
CA VAL A 55 4.31 2.65 -8.06
C VAL A 55 5.26 2.94 -6.91
N ARG A 56 6.23 3.85 -7.12
CA ARG A 56 7.17 4.32 -6.09
C ARG A 56 6.50 4.74 -4.81
N PHE A 57 5.56 5.67 -4.93
CA PHE A 57 4.82 6.17 -3.78
C PHE A 57 4.03 5.06 -3.06
N THR A 58 3.50 4.08 -3.80
CA THR A 58 2.73 2.99 -3.21
C THR A 58 3.65 1.97 -2.52
N ALA A 59 4.75 1.60 -3.16
CA ALA A 59 5.77 0.70 -2.62
C ALA A 59 6.42 1.27 -1.36
N GLU A 60 6.93 2.51 -1.39
CA GLU A 60 7.53 3.17 -0.23
C GLU A 60 6.57 3.26 0.96
N ARG A 61 5.29 3.60 0.70
CA ARG A 61 4.27 3.72 1.75
C ARG A 61 3.88 2.36 2.35
N LEU A 62 3.95 1.29 1.56
CA LEU A 62 3.75 -0.07 2.04
C LEU A 62 4.97 -0.55 2.81
N GLY A 63 6.16 -0.42 2.23
CA GLY A 63 7.46 -0.77 2.82
C GLY A 63 7.70 -0.11 4.17
N ALA A 64 7.31 1.16 4.35
CA ALA A 64 7.39 1.84 5.65
C ALA A 64 6.62 1.17 6.81
N LYS A 65 5.73 0.20 6.52
CA LYS A 65 4.97 -0.58 7.51
C LYS A 65 5.44 -2.03 7.60
N LEU A 66 6.39 -2.43 6.78
CA LEU A 66 6.93 -3.77 6.74
C LEU A 66 8.26 -3.82 7.52
N PRO A 67 8.66 -4.99 8.00
CA PRO A 67 9.99 -5.19 8.56
C PRO A 67 11.10 -4.95 7.53
N ASP A 68 12.31 -4.69 8.04
CA ASP A 68 13.46 -4.24 7.25
C ASP A 68 13.98 -5.31 6.27
N GLU A 69 13.56 -6.57 6.44
CA GLU A 69 13.96 -7.66 5.56
C GLU A 69 13.12 -7.72 4.26
N VAL A 70 12.12 -6.84 4.07
CA VAL A 70 11.44 -6.63 2.77
C VAL A 70 12.12 -5.51 2.00
N ASP A 71 12.60 -5.82 0.80
CA ASP A 71 13.14 -4.82 -0.11
C ASP A 71 12.01 -4.04 -0.80
N VAL A 72 12.13 -2.70 -0.81
CA VAL A 72 11.21 -1.83 -1.52
C VAL A 72 11.34 -2.01 -3.03
N ASP A 73 12.51 -2.37 -3.55
CA ASP A 73 12.73 -2.60 -4.98
C ASP A 73 12.00 -3.85 -5.49
N ASP A 74 11.82 -4.86 -4.64
CA ASP A 74 10.97 -6.03 -4.95
C ASP A 74 9.49 -5.62 -5.06
N LEU A 75 9.03 -4.78 -4.13
CA LEU A 75 7.67 -4.22 -4.18
C LEU A 75 7.47 -3.33 -5.40
N MET A 76 8.49 -2.57 -5.79
CA MET A 76 8.46 -1.76 -7.01
C MET A 76 8.26 -2.64 -8.24
N SER A 77 9.03 -3.71 -8.35
CA SER A 77 8.94 -4.65 -9.47
C SER A 77 7.53 -5.24 -9.61
N ALA A 78 6.96 -5.73 -8.50
CA ALA A 78 5.57 -6.22 -8.46
C ALA A 78 4.55 -5.14 -8.86
N GLY A 79 4.72 -3.92 -8.33
CA GLY A 79 3.82 -2.82 -8.62
C GLY A 79 3.89 -2.32 -10.07
N VAL A 80 5.02 -2.49 -10.76
CA VAL A 80 5.15 -2.19 -12.19
C VAL A 80 4.29 -3.15 -13.02
N PHE A 81 4.22 -4.43 -12.70
CA PHE A 81 3.31 -5.37 -13.37
C PHE A 81 1.85 -4.92 -13.22
N GLY A 82 1.44 -4.55 -12.00
CA GLY A 82 0.09 -4.02 -11.76
C GLY A 82 -0.19 -2.69 -12.47
N LEU A 83 0.84 -1.87 -12.74
CA LEU A 83 0.72 -0.65 -13.55
C LEU A 83 0.51 -0.99 -15.02
N VAL A 84 1.28 -1.92 -15.58
CA VAL A 84 1.14 -2.34 -16.98
C VAL A 84 -0.24 -2.93 -17.23
N ASP A 85 -0.70 -3.83 -16.36
CA ASP A 85 -2.05 -4.40 -16.44
C ASP A 85 -3.13 -3.32 -16.33
N ALA A 86 -2.91 -2.30 -15.49
CA ALA A 86 -3.81 -1.16 -15.39
C ALA A 86 -3.83 -0.32 -16.67
N LEU A 87 -2.68 -0.10 -17.32
CA LEU A 87 -2.61 0.65 -18.58
C LEU A 87 -3.40 -0.07 -19.67
N ASP A 88 -3.26 -1.39 -19.77
CA ASP A 88 -3.95 -2.21 -20.77
C ASP A 88 -5.46 -2.25 -20.61
N ALA A 89 -5.92 -2.35 -19.36
CA ALA A 89 -7.34 -2.45 -19.07
C ALA A 89 -8.03 -1.09 -18.93
N PHE A 90 -7.30 0.02 -18.98
CA PHE A 90 -7.88 1.35 -18.75
C PHE A 90 -8.71 1.82 -19.94
N ASP A 91 -9.85 2.44 -19.62
CA ASP A 91 -10.78 2.99 -20.59
C ASP A 91 -11.04 4.47 -20.24
N PRO A 92 -10.51 5.42 -21.03
CA PRO A 92 -10.68 6.86 -20.81
C PRO A 92 -12.14 7.33 -20.89
N GLU A 93 -13.01 6.62 -21.61
CA GLU A 93 -14.41 7.03 -21.80
C GLU A 93 -15.23 6.96 -20.51
N ARG A 94 -14.75 6.21 -19.52
CA ARG A 94 -15.38 6.07 -18.19
C ARG A 94 -15.29 7.33 -17.32
N GLY A 95 -14.57 8.36 -17.76
CA GLY A 95 -14.52 9.66 -17.09
C GLY A 95 -13.78 9.68 -15.74
N VAL A 96 -13.04 8.62 -15.42
CA VAL A 96 -12.18 8.53 -14.23
C VAL A 96 -10.72 8.75 -14.62
N LYS A 97 -9.99 9.49 -13.78
CA LYS A 97 -8.55 9.70 -13.99
C LYS A 97 -7.79 8.38 -13.86
N PHE A 98 -6.81 8.16 -14.72
CA PHE A 98 -5.99 6.95 -14.69
C PHE A 98 -5.36 6.71 -13.31
N GLU A 99 -4.86 7.76 -12.64
CA GLU A 99 -4.25 7.62 -11.32
C GLU A 99 -5.23 7.09 -10.26
N THR A 100 -6.53 7.41 -10.41
CA THR A 100 -7.59 6.92 -9.50
C THR A 100 -7.90 5.46 -9.78
N TYR A 101 -7.90 5.07 -11.06
CA TYR A 101 -8.15 3.70 -11.51
C TYR A 101 -6.99 2.74 -11.23
N CYS A 102 -5.76 3.22 -11.38
CA CYS A 102 -4.53 2.43 -11.27
C CYS A 102 -4.12 2.17 -9.82
N ALA A 103 -4.36 3.13 -8.92
CA ALA A 103 -3.97 3.02 -7.51
C ALA A 103 -4.37 1.70 -6.80
N PRO A 104 -5.62 1.18 -6.92
CA PRO A 104 -5.97 -0.10 -6.31
C PRO A 104 -5.27 -1.30 -6.98
N ARG A 105 -4.99 -1.26 -8.28
CA ARG A 105 -4.34 -2.37 -9.03
C ARG A 105 -2.87 -2.52 -8.67
N VAL A 106 -2.13 -1.42 -8.70
CA VAL A 106 -0.73 -1.39 -8.25
C VAL A 106 -0.62 -1.86 -6.81
N ARG A 107 -1.52 -1.38 -5.94
CA ARG A 107 -1.56 -1.84 -4.56
C ARG A 107 -1.85 -3.35 -4.46
N GLY A 108 -2.79 -3.87 -5.23
CA GLY A 108 -3.13 -5.30 -5.29
C GLY A 108 -1.92 -6.14 -5.67
N ALA A 109 -1.27 -5.81 -6.79
CA ALA A 109 -0.09 -6.52 -7.28
C ALA A 109 1.03 -6.61 -6.23
N ILE A 110 1.32 -5.50 -5.53
CA ILE A 110 2.32 -5.50 -4.44
C ILE A 110 1.90 -6.40 -3.28
N LEU A 111 0.62 -6.39 -2.91
CA LEU A 111 0.11 -7.22 -1.81
C LEU A 111 0.09 -8.71 -2.18
N ASP A 112 -0.17 -9.03 -3.44
CA ASP A 112 -0.13 -10.39 -3.95
C ASP A 112 1.30 -10.94 -3.97
N GLU A 113 2.28 -10.11 -4.32
CA GLU A 113 3.70 -10.50 -4.23
C GLU A 113 4.14 -10.72 -2.77
N LEU A 114 3.75 -9.84 -1.85
CA LEU A 114 4.01 -10.05 -0.42
C LEU A 114 3.41 -11.35 0.12
N ARG A 115 2.33 -11.84 -0.50
CA ARG A 115 1.74 -13.14 -0.16
C ARG A 115 2.49 -14.31 -0.78
N SER A 116 2.93 -14.18 -2.03
CA SER A 116 3.65 -15.25 -2.75
C SER A 116 4.97 -15.59 -2.06
N MET A 117 5.61 -14.59 -1.44
CA MET A 117 6.84 -14.74 -0.67
C MET A 117 6.69 -15.53 0.66
N ASP A 118 5.46 -15.89 1.09
CA ASP A 118 5.12 -16.34 2.47
C ASP A 118 5.85 -15.50 3.53
N TRP A 119 6.00 -14.21 3.23
CA TRP A 119 6.99 -13.35 3.86
C TRP A 119 6.75 -13.23 5.36
N VAL A 120 5.49 -13.33 5.83
CA VAL A 120 5.16 -13.20 7.25
C VAL A 120 5.51 -14.51 7.98
N PRO A 121 6.68 -14.63 8.64
CA PRO A 121 7.11 -15.89 9.21
C PRO A 121 6.20 -16.24 10.39
N ARG A 122 6.13 -17.53 10.76
CA ARG A 122 5.36 -18.00 11.94
C ARG A 122 5.70 -17.18 13.19
N LEU A 123 6.96 -16.75 13.33
CA LEU A 123 7.45 -15.94 14.44
C LEU A 123 6.80 -14.55 14.50
N VAL A 124 6.59 -13.90 13.36
CA VAL A 124 5.94 -12.57 13.29
C VAL A 124 4.45 -12.69 13.59
N ARG A 125 3.78 -13.75 13.13
CA ARG A 125 2.39 -14.06 13.53
C ARG A 125 2.27 -14.31 15.03
N HIS A 126 3.19 -15.09 15.60
CA HIS A 126 3.20 -15.36 17.03
C HIS A 126 3.40 -14.07 17.86
N ARG A 127 4.30 -13.19 17.40
CA ARG A 127 4.53 -11.87 17.97
C ARG A 127 3.29 -10.96 17.90
N ALA A 128 2.61 -10.93 16.77
CA ALA A 128 1.36 -10.19 16.59
C ALA A 128 0.28 -10.69 17.56
N HIS A 129 0.09 -12.01 17.67
CA HIS A 129 -0.85 -12.60 18.62
C HIS A 129 -0.50 -12.28 20.08
N LYS A 130 0.79 -12.29 20.43
CA LYS A 130 1.25 -11.91 21.77
C LYS A 130 0.92 -10.45 22.08
N LEU A 131 1.13 -9.54 21.13
CA LEU A 131 0.79 -8.13 21.27
C LEU A 131 -0.73 -7.94 21.47
N ASP A 132 -1.55 -8.54 20.59
CA ASP A 132 -3.02 -8.52 20.69
C ASP A 132 -3.52 -9.07 22.04
N HIS A 133 -2.91 -10.16 22.52
CA HIS A 133 -3.28 -10.76 23.79
C HIS A 133 -3.01 -9.82 24.97
N ILE A 134 -1.83 -9.20 25.02
CA ILE A 134 -1.48 -8.25 26.08
C ILE A 134 -2.34 -6.99 26.01
N MET A 135 -2.64 -6.49 24.81
CA MET A 135 -3.53 -5.35 24.64
C MET A 135 -4.92 -5.63 25.22
N ARG A 136 -5.50 -6.81 24.97
CA ARG A 136 -6.81 -7.20 25.55
C ARG A 136 -6.78 -7.33 27.06
N ILE A 137 -5.70 -7.88 27.62
CA ILE A 137 -5.53 -7.99 29.09
C ILE A 137 -5.50 -6.59 29.71
N LEU A 138 -4.65 -5.71 29.19
CA LEU A 138 -4.54 -4.34 29.73
C LEU A 138 -5.81 -3.53 29.52
N GLU A 139 -6.51 -3.71 28.40
CA GLU A 139 -7.80 -3.05 28.16
C GLU A 139 -8.85 -3.48 29.20
N ALA A 140 -8.89 -4.77 29.54
CA ALA A 140 -9.78 -5.28 30.59
C ALA A 140 -9.39 -4.79 31.99
N GLU A 141 -8.09 -4.67 32.29
CA GLU A 141 -7.60 -4.18 33.59
C GLU A 141 -7.80 -2.67 33.76
N LEU A 142 -7.58 -1.87 32.70
CA LEU A 142 -7.61 -0.40 32.74
C LEU A 142 -8.99 0.18 32.44
N GLY A 143 -9.89 -0.59 31.83
CA GLY A 143 -11.18 -0.10 31.33
C GLY A 143 -11.06 0.92 30.18
N ARG A 144 -9.88 0.99 29.55
CA ARG A 144 -9.56 1.88 28.42
C ARG A 144 -8.47 1.26 27.55
N MET A 145 -8.28 1.79 26.35
CA MET A 145 -7.15 1.41 25.50
C MET A 145 -5.80 1.69 26.22
N PRO A 146 -4.89 0.71 26.27
CA PRO A 146 -3.56 0.88 26.86
C PRO A 146 -2.64 1.73 25.98
N THR A 147 -1.71 2.47 26.59
CA THR A 147 -0.68 3.20 25.86
C THR A 147 0.48 2.29 25.44
N GLN A 148 1.32 2.74 24.50
CA GLN A 148 2.49 1.98 24.07
C GLN A 148 3.48 1.74 25.21
N GLU A 149 3.63 2.72 26.11
CA GLU A 149 4.49 2.61 27.29
C GLU A 149 3.97 1.55 28.27
N GLU A 150 2.65 1.51 28.50
CA GLU A 150 2.00 0.52 29.37
C GLU A 150 2.17 -0.90 28.81
N ILE A 151 2.01 -1.08 27.51
CA ILE A 151 2.20 -2.37 26.84
C ILE A 151 3.68 -2.81 26.91
N SER A 152 4.61 -1.90 26.60
CA SER A 152 6.04 -2.17 26.64
C SER A 152 6.51 -2.56 28.05
N ALA A 153 6.00 -1.87 29.08
CA ALA A 153 6.28 -2.18 30.48
C ALA A 153 5.74 -3.56 30.87
N ARG A 154 4.51 -3.89 30.45
CA ARG A 154 3.90 -5.20 30.72
C ARG A 154 4.66 -6.36 30.05
N LEU A 155 5.24 -6.11 28.89
CA LEU A 155 6.07 -7.05 28.14
C LEU A 155 7.51 -7.14 28.66
N GLY A 156 7.94 -6.24 29.54
CA GLY A 156 9.30 -6.19 30.07
C GLY A 156 10.36 -5.95 29.00
N MET A 157 10.01 -5.26 27.90
CA MET A 157 10.88 -5.12 26.74
C MET A 157 11.39 -3.69 26.55
N PRO A 158 12.63 -3.51 26.06
CA PRO A 158 13.14 -2.19 25.68
C PRO A 158 12.32 -1.56 24.55
N LYS A 159 12.22 -0.23 24.54
CA LYS A 159 11.46 0.54 23.55
C LYS A 159 11.77 0.15 22.10
N ALA A 160 13.05 0.01 21.74
CA ALA A 160 13.45 -0.37 20.38
C ALA A 160 12.91 -1.75 19.97
N GLN A 161 12.89 -2.71 20.89
CA GLN A 161 12.31 -4.03 20.63
C GLN A 161 10.79 -3.95 20.51
N PHE A 162 10.13 -3.10 21.30
CA PHE A 162 8.68 -2.89 21.25
C PHE A 162 8.26 -2.26 19.93
N GLU A 163 9.01 -1.26 19.46
CA GLU A 163 8.79 -0.65 18.15
C GLU A 163 8.93 -1.67 17.02
N LYS A 164 9.92 -2.58 17.09
CA LYS A 164 10.03 -3.68 16.13
C LYS A 164 8.80 -4.60 16.20
N LEU A 165 8.37 -4.98 17.40
CA LEU A 165 7.20 -5.83 17.61
C LEU A 165 5.92 -5.22 17.01
N VAL A 166 5.72 -3.91 17.17
CA VAL A 166 4.57 -3.19 16.60
C VAL A 166 4.65 -3.13 15.07
N ARG A 167 5.84 -2.93 14.48
CA ARG A 167 6.03 -3.00 13.01
C ARG A 167 5.69 -4.39 12.48
N ASP A 168 6.27 -5.43 13.09
CA ASP A 168 6.01 -6.84 12.79
C ASP A 168 4.49 -7.15 12.82
N ALA A 169 3.78 -6.70 13.86
CA ALA A 169 2.35 -6.94 14.03
C ALA A 169 1.48 -6.20 13.00
N ASN A 170 1.83 -4.95 12.68
CA ASN A 170 1.11 -4.16 11.67
C ASN A 170 1.23 -4.77 10.27
N ALA A 171 2.37 -5.35 9.93
CA ALA A 171 2.58 -6.04 8.66
C ALA A 171 1.63 -7.23 8.48
N VAL A 172 1.43 -8.03 9.54
CA VAL A 172 0.48 -9.17 9.54
C VAL A 172 -0.95 -8.69 9.27
N SER A 173 -1.36 -7.62 9.94
CA SER A 173 -2.71 -7.05 9.78
C SER A 173 -2.93 -6.53 8.36
N LEU A 174 -1.92 -5.88 7.76
CA LEU A 174 -2.00 -5.33 6.40
C LEU A 174 -2.27 -6.41 5.35
N VAL A 175 -1.57 -7.55 5.42
CA VAL A 175 -1.78 -8.69 4.51
C VAL A 175 -3.11 -9.38 4.81
N SER A 176 -3.42 -9.62 6.08
CA SER A 176 -4.65 -10.32 6.50
C SER A 176 -5.93 -9.55 6.15
N LEU A 177 -5.92 -8.23 6.31
CA LEU A 177 -7.03 -7.38 5.90
C LEU A 177 -7.23 -7.42 4.39
N SER A 178 -6.13 -7.40 3.61
CA SER A 178 -6.21 -7.55 2.16
C SER A 178 -6.84 -8.88 1.74
N GLN A 179 -6.58 -9.98 2.45
CA GLN A 179 -7.23 -11.26 2.16
C GLN A 179 -8.76 -11.18 2.26
N LYS A 180 -9.28 -10.59 3.34
CA LYS A 180 -10.73 -10.46 3.54
C LYS A 180 -11.41 -9.60 2.47
N PHE A 181 -10.73 -8.58 1.97
CA PHE A 181 -11.26 -7.73 0.89
C PHE A 181 -11.17 -8.41 -0.49
N GLY A 182 -10.09 -9.16 -0.78
CA GLY A 182 -9.95 -9.90 -2.04
C GLY A 182 -11.01 -10.99 -2.23
N ASP A 183 -11.34 -11.71 -1.16
CA ASP A 183 -12.39 -12.74 -1.18
C ASP A 183 -13.80 -12.16 -1.37
N SER A 184 -13.98 -10.86 -1.10
CA SER A 184 -15.28 -10.18 -1.26
C SER A 184 -15.54 -9.71 -2.69
N GLU A 185 -14.50 -9.44 -3.48
CA GLU A 185 -14.62 -8.95 -4.87
C GLU A 185 -14.68 -10.07 -5.92
N ASN A 186 -14.28 -11.30 -5.56
CA ASN A 186 -14.36 -12.47 -6.46
C ASN A 186 -15.74 -13.19 -6.44
N ASN A 187 -16.74 -12.61 -5.75
CA ASN A 187 -18.10 -13.16 -5.63
C ASN A 187 -19.20 -12.19 -6.12
N ARG A 188 -18.92 -11.39 -7.16
CA ARG A 188 -19.94 -10.60 -7.87
C ARG A 188 -19.74 -10.61 -9.37
#